data_AF-A0A3A4V896-F1
#
_entry.id   AF-A0A3A4V896-F1
#
_cell.length_a   1.000
_cell.length_b   1.000
_cell.length_c   1.000
_cell.angle_alpha   90.00
_cell.angle_beta   90.00
_cell.angle_gamma   90.00
#
_symmetry.space_group_name_H-M   'P 1'
#
loop_
_entity.id
_entity.type
_entity.pdbx_description
1 polymer ?
#
loop_
_entity_poly.entity_id
_entity_poly.type
_entity_poly.pdbx_seq_one_letter_code
_entity_poly.pdbx_strand_id
1 'polypeptide(L)'
;MGHGFESYQSMRGGYRKGAGRKQGFAAKNAEEARRILSEMVLREIQPIGAALLKKAKKGDIAAARELFDRAFGRPPQTSKIDLSDSVLPIPILSGLSDSELETILEQKSGQL
;
A
#
# COMPACT_ATOMS: atom_id res chain seq x y z
N MET A 1 -58.45 -0.50 23.04
CA MET A 1 -57.15 0.18 23.21
C MET A 1 -56.16 -0.53 22.31
N GLY A 2 -55.91 0.01 21.11
CA GLY A 2 -54.93 -0.55 20.17
C GLY A 2 -53.78 0.44 20.03
N HIS A 3 -52.68 0.22 20.77
CA HIS A 3 -51.46 0.98 20.58
C HIS A 3 -50.77 0.49 19.32
N GLY A 4 -50.76 1.35 18.30
CA GLY A 4 -50.11 1.11 17.02
C GLY A 4 -48.61 0.92 17.19
N PHE A 5 -48.09 -0.12 16.56
CA PHE A 5 -46.66 -0.30 16.33
C PHE A 5 -46.19 0.79 15.37
N GLU A 6 -45.60 1.85 15.92
CA GLU A 6 -44.88 2.86 15.14
C GLU A 6 -43.70 2.21 14.42
N SER A 7 -43.80 2.15 13.10
CA SER A 7 -42.73 1.72 12.22
C SER A 7 -41.54 2.69 12.35
N TYR A 8 -40.47 2.25 13.00
CA TYR A 8 -39.16 2.91 12.89
C TYR A 8 -38.65 2.71 11.46
N GLN A 9 -39.14 3.56 10.54
CA GLN A 9 -38.61 3.67 9.19
C GLN A 9 -37.11 3.94 9.29
N SER A 10 -36.36 3.02 8.72
CA SER A 10 -34.93 3.11 8.46
C SER A 10 -34.54 4.51 8.01
N MET A 11 -33.74 5.21 8.81
CA MET A 11 -32.99 6.38 8.34
C MET A 11 -31.89 5.90 7.37
N ARG A 12 -32.29 5.41 6.19
CA ARG A 12 -31.40 5.17 5.07
C ARG A 12 -30.84 6.52 4.66
N GLY A 13 -29.52 6.62 4.57
CA GLY A 13 -28.77 7.84 4.24
C GLY A 13 -29.11 8.37 2.85
N GLY A 14 -30.26 9.03 2.72
CA GLY A 14 -30.67 9.78 1.55
C GLY A 14 -30.05 11.16 1.53
N TYR A 15 -29.96 11.73 0.32
CA TYR A 15 -29.48 13.08 0.07
C TYR A 15 -30.21 14.10 0.97
N ARG A 16 -29.44 14.85 1.77
CA ARG A 16 -29.91 16.02 2.51
C ARG A 16 -29.14 17.25 2.03
N LYS A 17 -29.74 18.44 2.10
CA LYS A 17 -29.05 19.70 1.79
C LYS A 17 -27.87 19.86 2.77
N GLY A 18 -26.63 19.73 2.27
CA GLY A 18 -25.40 19.70 3.07
C GLY A 18 -24.93 18.31 3.55
N ALA A 19 -25.62 17.23 3.17
CA ALA A 19 -25.11 15.86 3.36
C ALA A 19 -24.25 15.42 2.17
N GLY A 20 -23.16 14.74 2.49
CA GLY A 20 -22.10 14.37 1.54
C GLY A 20 -20.74 14.89 1.99
N ARG A 21 -19.67 14.35 1.39
CA ARG A 21 -18.30 14.82 1.66
C ARG A 21 -18.19 16.29 1.23
N LYS A 22 -17.66 17.17 2.08
CA LYS A 22 -17.44 18.60 1.74
C LYS A 22 -16.65 18.69 0.42
N GLN A 23 -17.34 19.16 -0.62
CA GLN A 23 -16.76 19.37 -1.95
C GLN A 23 -15.73 20.50 -1.88
N GLY A 24 -14.53 20.26 -2.42
CA GLY A 24 -13.63 21.34 -2.83
C GLY A 24 -12.25 21.46 -2.16
N PHE A 25 -12.02 20.95 -0.95
CA PHE A 25 -10.67 21.05 -0.32
C PHE A 25 -9.90 19.73 -0.37
N ALA A 26 -10.48 18.65 0.14
CA ALA A 26 -9.84 17.32 0.08
C ALA A 26 -9.75 16.76 -1.35
N ALA A 27 -10.64 17.19 -2.24
CA ALA A 27 -10.63 16.78 -3.65
C ALA A 27 -9.50 17.45 -4.44
N LYS A 28 -9.29 18.76 -4.25
CA LYS A 28 -8.21 19.52 -4.92
C LYS A 28 -6.83 19.03 -4.48
N ASN A 29 -6.63 18.82 -3.18
CA ASN A 29 -5.36 18.29 -2.66
C ASN A 29 -5.08 16.88 -3.21
N ALA A 30 -6.13 16.06 -3.40
CA ALA A 30 -5.98 14.72 -3.97
C ALA A 30 -5.64 14.76 -5.46
N GLU A 31 -6.17 15.72 -6.23
CA GLU A 31 -5.79 15.91 -7.64
C GLU A 31 -4.36 16.42 -7.77
N GLU A 32 -3.96 17.37 -6.94
CA GLU A 32 -2.60 17.89 -6.92
C GLU A 32 -1.58 16.82 -6.54
N ALA A 33 -1.88 15.98 -5.55
CA ALA A 33 -1.05 14.83 -5.18
C ALA A 33 -0.90 13.83 -6.35
N ARG A 34 -1.96 13.56 -7.11
CA ARG A 34 -1.88 12.71 -8.32
C ARG A 34 -0.99 13.32 -9.39
N ARG A 35 -1.06 14.64 -9.57
CA ARG A 35 -0.22 15.36 -10.55
C ARG A 35 1.25 15.22 -10.18
N ILE A 36 1.62 15.55 -8.95
CA ILE A 36 3.00 15.46 -8.45
C ILE A 36 3.51 14.03 -8.59
N LEU A 37 2.72 13.03 -8.19
CA LEU A 37 3.10 11.63 -8.32
C LEU A 37 3.35 11.23 -9.78
N SER A 38 2.48 11.68 -10.70
CA SER A 38 2.62 11.42 -12.14
C SER A 38 3.90 12.04 -12.70
N GLU A 39 4.20 13.29 -12.31
CA GLU A 39 5.44 13.98 -12.71
C GLU A 39 6.68 13.27 -12.20
N MET A 40 6.68 12.82 -10.94
CA MET A 40 7.78 12.03 -10.35
C MET A 40 7.98 10.72 -11.11
N VAL A 41 6.90 9.99 -11.37
CA VAL A 41 6.96 8.72 -12.12
C VAL A 41 7.53 8.94 -13.52
N LEU A 42 7.07 9.96 -14.25
CA LEU A 42 7.58 10.27 -15.59
C LEU A 42 9.08 10.61 -15.58
N ARG A 43 9.54 11.34 -14.55
CA ARG A 43 10.96 11.68 -14.40
C ARG A 43 11.83 10.46 -14.11
N GLU A 44 11.32 9.51 -13.33
CA GLU A 44 12.13 8.40 -12.79
C GLU A 44 12.03 7.10 -13.58
N ILE A 45 10.93 6.88 -14.32
CA ILE A 45 10.70 5.62 -15.02
C ILE A 45 11.77 5.33 -16.09
N GLN A 46 12.23 6.36 -16.80
CA GLN A 46 13.21 6.20 -17.88
C GLN A 46 14.61 5.81 -17.36
N PRO A 47 15.23 6.51 -16.40
CA PRO A 47 16.54 6.13 -15.87
C PRO A 47 16.51 4.76 -15.17
N ILE A 48 15.44 4.44 -14.43
CA ILE A 48 15.27 3.13 -13.78
C ILE A 48 15.16 2.03 -14.84
N GLY A 49 14.32 2.23 -15.86
CA GLY A 49 14.17 1.28 -16.96
C GLY A 49 15.48 1.04 -17.71
N ALA A 50 16.25 2.09 -17.98
CA ALA A 50 17.55 1.99 -18.62
C ALA A 50 18.56 1.17 -17.79
N ALA A 51 18.60 1.41 -16.47
CA ALA A 51 19.46 0.66 -15.56
C ALA A 51 19.09 -0.83 -15.50
N LEU A 52 17.79 -1.14 -15.41
CA LEU A 52 17.29 -2.51 -15.42
C LEU A 52 17.59 -3.19 -16.76
N LEU A 53 17.39 -2.51 -17.89
CA LEU A 53 17.68 -3.05 -19.22
C LEU A 53 19.17 -3.41 -19.37
N LYS A 54 20.05 -2.55 -18.86
CA LYS A 54 21.50 -2.81 -18.85
C LYS A 54 21.85 -4.06 -18.04
N LYS A 55 21.21 -4.27 -16.88
CA LYS A 55 21.40 -5.47 -16.05
C LYS A 55 20.83 -6.73 -16.72
N ALA A 56 19.61 -6.64 -17.24
CA ALA A 56 18.95 -7.74 -17.95
C ALA A 56 19.77 -8.22 -19.15
N LYS A 57 20.32 -7.30 -19.95
CA LYS A 57 21.22 -7.62 -21.07
C LYS A 57 22.50 -8.35 -20.66
N LYS A 58 22.92 -8.26 -19.39
CA LYS A 58 24.06 -8.98 -18.82
C LYS A 58 23.70 -10.35 -18.26
N GLY A 59 22.44 -10.76 -18.38
CA GLY A 59 21.94 -12.05 -17.84
C GLY A 59 21.37 -11.97 -16.44
N ASP A 60 21.16 -10.78 -15.87
CA ASP A 60 20.45 -10.63 -14.59
C ASP A 60 18.95 -10.93 -14.78
N ILE A 61 18.55 -12.16 -14.44
CA ILE A 61 17.17 -12.66 -14.58
C ILE A 61 16.20 -11.87 -13.69
N ALA A 62 16.65 -11.44 -12.51
CA ALA A 62 15.81 -10.66 -11.60
C ALA A 62 15.49 -9.29 -12.21
N ALA A 63 16.48 -8.63 -12.81
CA ALA A 63 16.26 -7.38 -13.53
C ALA A 63 15.34 -7.54 -14.75
N ALA A 64 15.47 -8.64 -15.48
CA ALA A 64 14.60 -8.96 -16.62
C ALA A 64 13.15 -9.18 -16.17
N ARG A 65 12.93 -10.00 -15.14
CA ARG A 65 11.59 -10.24 -14.56
C ARG A 65 10.96 -8.93 -14.12
N GLU A 66 11.71 -8.10 -13.43
CA GLU A 66 11.22 -6.83 -12.92
C GLU A 66 10.87 -5.83 -14.05
N LEU A 67 11.56 -5.86 -15.19
CA LEU A 67 11.14 -5.11 -16.39
C LEU A 67 9.78 -5.58 -16.91
N PHE A 68 9.58 -6.90 -17.00
CA PHE A 68 8.31 -7.47 -17.47
C PHE A 68 7.17 -7.17 -16.51
N ASP A 69 7.39 -7.35 -15.20
CA ASP A 69 6.41 -7.02 -14.16
C ASP A 69 6.00 -5.54 -14.21
N ARG A 70 6.93 -4.63 -14.52
CA ARG A 70 6.62 -3.20 -14.68
C ARG A 70 5.90 -2.86 -15.98
N ALA A 71 6.22 -3.54 -17.08
CA ALA A 71 5.64 -3.27 -18.39
C ALA A 71 4.23 -3.85 -18.54
N PHE A 72 3.99 -5.04 -17.97
CA PHE A 72 2.77 -5.81 -18.18
C PHE A 72 1.96 -6.05 -16.89
N GLY A 73 2.49 -5.63 -15.74
CA GLY A 73 1.91 -5.91 -14.43
C GLY A 73 2.27 -7.30 -13.93
N ARG A 74 1.86 -7.60 -12.70
CA ARG A 74 1.99 -8.93 -12.11
C ARG A 74 0.69 -9.71 -12.29
N PRO A 75 0.76 -11.03 -12.55
CA PRO A 75 -0.44 -11.86 -12.54
C PRO A 75 -1.09 -11.80 -11.14
N PRO A 76 -2.43 -11.82 -11.05
CA PRO A 76 -3.11 -11.85 -9.77
C PRO A 76 -2.70 -13.09 -9.00
N GLN A 77 -2.25 -12.91 -7.76
CA GLN A 77 -1.95 -14.03 -6.88
C GLN A 77 -3.26 -14.64 -6.39
N THR A 78 -3.61 -15.81 -6.93
CA THR A 78 -4.66 -16.67 -6.37
C THR A 78 -4.12 -17.38 -5.14
N SER A 79 -3.88 -16.65 -4.05
CA SER A 79 -3.75 -17.28 -2.74
C SER A 79 -5.13 -17.38 -2.13
N LYS A 80 -5.75 -18.55 -2.26
CA LYS A 80 -6.66 -18.98 -1.19
C LYS A 80 -5.76 -19.16 0.03
N ILE A 81 -5.74 -18.17 0.90
CA ILE A 81 -5.09 -18.28 2.20
C ILE A 81 -5.95 -19.28 2.96
N ASP A 82 -5.47 -20.51 3.08
CA ASP A 82 -6.12 -21.48 3.94
C ASP A 82 -5.82 -21.08 5.38
N LEU A 83 -6.81 -20.46 6.02
CA LEU A 83 -6.72 -20.00 7.41
C LEU A 83 -6.78 -21.16 8.41
N SER A 84 -6.88 -22.41 7.94
CA SER A 84 -6.78 -23.61 8.79
C SER A 84 -5.39 -23.79 9.38
N ASP A 85 -4.36 -23.35 8.65
CA ASP A 85 -3.00 -23.31 9.16
C ASP A 85 -2.80 -21.95 9.81
N SER A 86 -2.56 -21.96 11.12
CA SER A 86 -2.23 -20.77 11.89
C SER A 86 -0.91 -20.17 11.39
N VAL A 87 -0.97 -19.36 10.34
CA VAL A 87 0.14 -18.51 9.91
C VAL A 87 0.26 -17.40 10.94
N LEU A 88 1.01 -17.68 12.00
CA LEU A 88 1.36 -16.67 12.98
C LEU A 88 2.24 -15.62 12.27
N PRO A 89 1.93 -14.32 12.39
CA PRO A 89 2.82 -13.30 11.86
C PRO A 89 4.17 -13.45 12.54
N ILE A 90 5.21 -13.76 11.77
CA ILE A 90 6.57 -13.83 12.28
C ILE A 90 6.96 -12.40 12.67
N PRO A 91 7.24 -12.12 13.95
CA PRO A 91 7.68 -10.80 14.38
C PRO A 91 8.98 -10.47 13.65
N ILE A 92 9.11 -9.24 13.13
CA ILE A 92 10.27 -8.79 12.36
C ILE A 92 11.59 -8.98 13.12
N LEU A 93 11.55 -9.04 14.46
CA LEU A 93 12.71 -9.25 15.33
C LEU A 93 13.03 -10.72 15.67
N SER A 94 12.19 -11.70 15.32
CA SER A 94 12.38 -13.08 15.81
C SER A 94 13.57 -13.83 15.20
N GLY A 95 14.27 -13.22 14.24
CA GLY A 95 15.47 -13.78 13.60
C GLY A 95 16.78 -13.14 14.04
N LEU A 96 16.74 -12.15 14.95
CA LEU A 96 17.95 -11.52 15.49
C LEU A 96 18.38 -12.25 16.76
N SER A 97 19.66 -12.62 16.82
CA SER A 97 20.29 -13.10 18.04
C SER A 97 20.34 -11.99 19.09
N ASP A 98 20.35 -12.33 20.39
CA ASP A 98 20.41 -11.36 21.49
C ASP A 98 21.59 -10.38 21.32
N SER A 99 22.72 -10.85 20.77
CA SER A 99 23.89 -10.03 20.45
C SER A 99 23.65 -8.95 19.36
N GLU A 100 22.78 -9.22 18.39
CA GLU A 100 22.45 -8.26 17.34
C GLU A 100 21.48 -7.18 17.86
N LEU A 101 20.64 -7.53 18.83
CA LEU A 101 19.73 -6.59 19.49
C LEU A 101 20.49 -5.60 20.38
N GLU A 102 21.49 -6.06 21.13
CA GLU A 102 22.34 -5.19 21.95
C GLU A 102 23.10 -4.17 21.09
N THR A 103 23.64 -4.61 19.94
CA THR A 103 24.36 -3.72 19.01
C THR A 103 23.45 -2.63 18.44
N ILE A 104 22.20 -2.96 18.11
CA ILE A 104 21.21 -2.00 17.59
C ILE A 104 20.77 -1.00 18.68
N LEU A 105 20.67 -1.45 19.93
CA LEU A 105 20.31 -0.61 21.07
C LEU A 105 21.44 0.37 21.44
N GLU A 106 22.69 -0.08 21.43
CA GLU A 106 23.86 0.79 21.67
C GLU A 106 23.99 1.89 20.61
N GLN A 107 23.80 1.56 19.33
CA GLN A 107 23.85 2.53 18.23
C GLN A 107 22.78 3.63 18.35
N LYS A 108 21.64 3.35 18.99
CA LYS A 108 20.60 4.35 19.27
C LYS A 108 20.87 5.21 20.50
N SER A 109 21.55 4.66 21.51
CA SER A 109 21.91 5.44 22.72
C SER A 109 23.04 6.44 22.49
N GLY A 110 23.85 6.28 21.43
CA GLY A 110 24.94 7.19 21.07
C GLY A 110 24.53 8.40 20.21
N GLN A 111 23.23 8.65 20.00
CA GLN A 111 22.70 9.78 19.21
C GLN A 111 21.91 10.81 20.06
N LEU A 112 22.22 10.93 21.35
CA LEU A 112 21.79 12.05 22.20
C LEU A 112 22.97 12.94 22.57
#